data_AF-A0A9P0TR02-F1
#
_entry.id   AF-A0A9P0TR02-F1
#
_cell.length_a   1.000
_cell.length_b   1.000
_cell.length_c   1.000
_cell.angle_alpha   90.00
_cell.angle_beta   90.00
_cell.angle_gamma   90.00
#
_symmetry.space_group_name_H-M   'P 1'
#
loop_
_entity.id
_entity.type
_entity.pdbx_description
1 polymer ?
#
loop_
_entity_poly.entity_id
_entity_poly.type
_entity_poly.pdbx_seq_one_letter_code
_entity_poly.pdbx_strand_id
1 'polypeptide(L)' 'MLRVLEKLAAATCMRSVRLTALTHNPSASAFFRACGYSLDDTSPPKEEANHYEILSKSTCLTDIDLDKNSELDGA' A
#
# COMPACT_ATOMS: atom_id res chain seq x y z
N MET A 1 10.76 5.89 0.75
CA MET A 1 10.62 5.00 1.92
C MET A 1 9.54 3.94 1.76
N LEU A 2 8.27 4.25 1.42
CA LEU A 2 7.19 3.25 1.29
C LEU A 2 7.53 2.04 0.40
N ARG A 3 8.14 2.28 -0.76
CA ARG A 3 8.59 1.19 -1.66
C ARG A 3 9.57 0.20 -1.02
N VAL A 4 10.37 0.63 -0.04
CA VAL A 4 11.27 -0.27 0.69
C VAL A 4 10.47 -1.17 1.62
N LEU A 5 9.46 -0.63 2.30
CA LEU A 5 8.56 -1.41 3.16
C LEU A 5 7.72 -2.41 2.34
N GLU A 6 7.24 -2.01 1.17
CA GLU A 6 6.53 -2.89 0.24
C GLU A 6 7.42 -4.06 -0.22
N LYS A 7 8.68 -3.79 -0.59
CA LYS A 7 9.66 -4.83 -0.95
C LYS A 7 9.99 -5.76 0.22
N LEU A 8 10.14 -5.23 1.44
CA LEU A 8 10.37 -6.04 2.63
C LEU A 8 9.15 -6.93 2.95
N ALA A 9 7.95 -6.40 2.83
CA ALA A 9 6.72 -7.18 3.00
C ALA A 9 6.65 -8.33 1.99
N ALA A 10 6.99 -8.06 0.72
CA ALA A 10 7.06 -9.10 -0.31
C ALA A 10 8.13 -10.16 0.01
N ALA A 11 9.34 -9.74 0.38
CA ALA A 11 10.43 -10.64 0.72
C ALA A 11 10.18 -11.50 1.97
N THR A 12 9.26 -11.08 2.84
CA THR A 12 8.92 -11.77 4.09
C THR A 12 7.54 -12.44 4.05
N CYS A 13 6.95 -12.59 2.85
CA CYS A 13 5.64 -13.23 2.64
C CYS A 13 4.51 -12.61 3.49
N MET A 14 4.60 -11.30 3.77
CA MET A 14 3.48 -10.58 4.40
C MET A 14 2.36 -10.39 3.38
N ARG A 15 1.11 -10.37 3.87
CA ARG A 15 -0.07 -10.18 3.01
C ARG A 15 -0.24 -8.74 2.53
N SER A 16 0.14 -7.76 3.34
CA SER A 16 -0.08 -6.35 3.06
C SER A 16 0.80 -5.46 3.92
N VAL A 17 1.08 -4.25 3.43
CA VAL A 17 1.57 -3.15 4.28
C VAL A 17 0.36 -2.37 4.79
N ARG A 18 0.29 -2.12 6.10
CA ARG A 18 -0.78 -1.36 6.75
C ARG A 18 -0.21 -0.18 7.53
N LEU A 19 -0.93 0.94 7.52
CA LEU A 19 -0.55 2.17 8.21
C LEU A 19 -1.78 2.89 8.76
N THR A 20 -1.55 3.73 9.77
CA THR A 20 -2.57 4.58 10.38
C THR A 20 -2.30 6.03 10.00
N ALA A 21 -3.25 6.68 9.34
CA ALA A 21 -3.18 8.08 8.96
C ALA A 21 -4.13 8.91 9.83
N LEU A 22 -3.67 10.05 10.33
CA LEU A 22 -4.50 10.93 11.16
C LEU A 22 -5.46 11.75 10.28
N THR A 23 -6.75 11.76 10.61
CA THR A 23 -7.79 12.41 9.77
C THR A 23 -7.65 13.92 9.68
N HIS A 24 -6.99 14.55 10.66
CA HIS A 24 -6.65 15.97 10.63
C HIS A 24 -5.45 16.31 9.73
N ASN A 25 -4.82 15.30 9.09
CA ASN A 25 -3.77 15.49 8.10
C ASN A 25 -4.22 14.98 6.72
N PRO A 26 -5.06 15.74 6.00
CA PRO A 26 -5.60 15.30 4.71
C PRO A 26 -4.51 15.05 3.66
N SER A 27 -3.37 15.73 3.77
CA SER A 27 -2.21 15.55 2.88
C SER A 27 -1.61 14.15 3.00
N ALA A 28 -1.54 13.59 4.21
CA ALA A 28 -1.03 12.25 4.42
C ALA A 28 -1.96 11.20 3.79
N SER A 29 -3.26 11.29 4.06
CA SER A 29 -4.27 10.42 3.45
C SER A 29 -4.25 10.48 1.92
N ALA A 30 -4.17 11.67 1.34
CA ALA A 30 -4.05 11.86 -0.11
C ALA A 30 -2.76 11.22 -0.66
N PHE A 31 -1.63 11.41 0.02
CA PHE A 31 -0.34 10.83 -0.36
C PHE A 31 -0.36 9.30 -0.36
N PHE A 32 -0.90 8.66 0.68
CA PHE A 32 -0.98 7.20 0.74
C PHE A 32 -1.93 6.63 -0.32
N ARG A 33 -3.06 7.29 -0.58
CA ARG A 33 -3.97 6.91 -1.67
C ARG A 33 -3.31 7.03 -3.04
N ALA A 34 -2.52 8.09 -3.26
CA ALA A 34 -1.71 8.24 -4.48
C ALA A 34 -0.62 7.14 -4.61
N CYS A 35 -0.17 6.56 -3.49
CA CYS A 35 0.73 5.40 -3.49
C CYS A 35 0.02 4.05 -3.71
N GLY A 36 -1.30 4.04 -3.89
CA GLY A 36 -2.11 2.84 -4.10
C GLY A 36 -2.63 2.17 -2.83
N TYR A 37 -2.60 2.85 -1.69
CA TYR A 37 -3.23 2.35 -0.46
C TYR A 37 -4.72 2.66 -0.45
N SER A 38 -5.53 1.72 0.02
CA SER A 38 -6.97 1.85 0.18
C SER A 38 -7.38 1.83 1.65
N LEU A 39 -8.62 2.23 1.94
CA LEU A 39 -9.18 2.05 3.27
C LEU A 39 -9.18 0.56 3.62
N ASP A 40 -8.65 0.22 4.79
CA ASP A 40 -8.60 -1.14 5.28
C ASP A 40 -9.91 -1.46 6.03
N ASP A 41 -10.38 -2.70 5.93
CA ASP A 41 -11.62 -3.15 6.59
C ASP A 41 -11.56 -3.07 8.12
N THR A 42 -10.35 -3.00 8.69
CA THR A 42 -10.13 -2.79 10.14
C THR A 42 -10.15 -1.31 10.54
N SER A 43 -10.28 -0.38 9.58
CA SER A 43 -10.44 1.04 9.90
C SER A 43 -11.78 1.26 10.60
N PRO A 44 -11.79 2.00 11.71
CA PRO A 44 -13.03 2.21 12.43
C PRO A 44 -13.99 3.13 11.63
N PRO A 45 -15.30 3.06 11.89
CA PRO A 45 -16.29 3.86 11.20
C PRO A 45 -16.09 5.36 11.42
N LYS A 46 -16.60 6.18 10.49
CA LYS A 46 -16.49 7.65 10.56
C LYS A 46 -17.40 8.25 11.62
N GLU A 47 -18.50 7.57 11.97
CA GLU A 47 -19.46 8.07 12.96
C GLU A 47 -18.88 8.13 14.39
N GLU A 48 -17.83 7.37 14.67
CA GLU A 48 -17.20 7.25 16.00
C GLU A 48 -16.17 8.35 16.31
N ALA A 49 -16.13 9.45 15.53
CA ALA A 49 -15.19 10.57 15.74
C ALA A 49 -13.71 10.16 15.77
N ASN A 50 -13.35 9.10 15.04
CA ASN A 50 -11.99 8.59 15.03
C ASN A 50 -11.02 9.57 14.38
N HIS A 51 -9.99 9.96 15.12
CA HIS A 51 -8.94 10.88 14.66
C HIS A 51 -7.95 10.24 13.68
N TYR A 52 -8.25 9.03 13.20
CA TYR A 52 -7.42 8.27 12.29
C TYR A 52 -8.23 7.37 11.37
N GLU A 53 -7.63 7.01 10.23
CA GLU A 53 -8.06 5.94 9.35
C GLU A 53 -6.94 4.93 9.18
N ILE A 54 -7.29 3.66 8.95
CA ILE A 54 -6.32 2.62 8.64
C ILE A 54 -6.34 2.40 7.13
N LEU A 55 -5.15 2.48 6.51
CA LEU A 55 -4.97 2.22 5.09
C LEU A 55 -4.07 1.00 4.90
N SER A 56 -4.35 0.20 3.88
CA SER A 56 -3.51 -0.94 3.52
C SER A 56 -3.32 -1.09 2.01
N LYS A 57 -2.25 -1.78 1.65
CA LYS A 57 -1.91 -2.16 0.28
C LYS A 57 -1.45 -3.60 0.27
N SER A 58 -2.11 -4.40 -0.57
CA SER A 58 -1.77 -5.82 -0.70
C SER A 58 -0.37 -5.99 -1.28
N THR A 59 0.32 -7.00 -0.75
CA THR A 59 1.62 -7.43 -1.25
C THR A 59 1.48 -8.40 -2.42
N CYS A 60 0.26 -8.88 -2.71
CA CYS A 60 -0.02 -9.67 -3.91
C CYS A 60 0.53 -8.91 -5.13
N LEU A 61 1.50 -9.53 -5.80
CA LEU A 61 2.11 -9.03 -7.02
C LEU A 61 1.00 -8.78 -8.03
N THR A 62 0.52 -7.55 -8.10
CA THR A 62 -0.34 -7.11 -9.19
C THR A 62 0.60 -6.89 -10.36
N ASP A 63 0.85 -7.96 -11.12
CA ASP A 63 1.15 -8.07 -12.56
C ASP A 63 2.02 -7.00 -13.26
N ILE A 64 2.72 -6.11 -12.56
CA ILE A 64 3.45 -4.96 -13.15
C ILE A 64 4.94 -5.27 -13.33
N ASP A 65 5.45 -6.34 -12.71
CA ASP A 65 6.87 -6.71 -12.78
C ASP A 65 7.15 -7.91 -13.72
N LEU A 66 6.15 -8.44 -14.44
CA LEU A 66 6.35 -9.55 -15.39
C LEU A 66 6.76 -9.11 -16.81
N ASP A 67 6.69 -7.82 -17.15
CA ASP A 67 6.91 -7.32 -18.53
C ASP A 67 8.31 -6.70 -18.80
N LYS A 68 9.33 -6.93 -17.97
CA LYS A 68 10.67 -6.34 -18.18
C LYS A 68 11.84 -7.29 -18.44
N ASN A 69 11.60 -8.59 -18.62
CA ASN A 69 12.69 -9.56 -18.86
C ASN A 69 12.61 -10.32 -20.20
N SER A 70 11.87 -9.86 -21.21
CA SER A 70 11.76 -10.54 -22.52
C SER A 70 12.62 -9.97 -23.67
N GLU A 71 13.63 -9.15 -23.40
CA GLU A 71 14.59 -8.68 -24.44
C GLU A 71 16.02 -9.13 -24.15
N LEU A 72 16.23 -10.43 -23.95
CA LEU A 72 17.55 -11.07 -24.04
C LEU A 72 17.38 -12.49 -24.60
N ASP A 73 16.82 -12.62 -25.80
CA ASP A 73 17.12 -13.76 -26.67
C ASP A 73 16.83 -13.38 -28.13
N GLY A 74 17.89 -13.04 -28.84
CA GLY A 74 17.89 -12.60 -30.22
C GLY A 74 19.34 -12.52 -30.69
N ALA A 75 19.95 -13.69 -30.78
CA ALA A 75 21.25 -13.95 -31.40
C ALA A 75 21.28 -13.55 -32.89
#